data_AF-A0A8X8WCL6-F1
#
_entry.id   AF-A0A8X8WCL6-F1
#
_cell.length_a   1.000
_cell.length_b   1.000
_cell.length_c   1.000
_cell.angle_alpha   90.00
_cell.angle_beta   90.00
_cell.angle_gamma   90.00
#
_symmetry.space_group_name_H-M   'P 1'
#
loop_
_entity.id
_entity.type
_entity.pdbx_description
1 polymer ?
#
loop_
_entity_poly.entity_id
_entity_poly.type
_entity_poly.pdbx_seq_one_letter_code
_entity_poly.pdbx_strand_id
1 'polypeptide(L)'
;MAKLAVLILLIATAAVASAYTYRGDECEREVEQHMPMSSCMRWAESKMRRGPYADAYDRRRGGEEEHLEECCSELRRVSSQCRCGAVKEMMMEMPQQVEMQRMMCSLPTMCRMSPCACPRFFE
;
A
#
# COMPACT_ATOMS: atom_id res chain seq x y z
N MET A 1 -44.90 -9.52 0.84
CA MET A 1 -43.65 -10.31 0.74
C MET A 1 -42.63 -9.64 -0.18
N ALA A 2 -42.86 -9.56 -1.50
CA ALA A 2 -41.89 -8.97 -2.45
C ALA A 2 -41.48 -7.51 -2.15
N LYS A 3 -42.44 -6.65 -1.78
CA LYS A 3 -42.16 -5.24 -1.45
C LYS A 3 -41.24 -5.07 -0.23
N LEU A 4 -41.37 -5.94 0.78
CA LEU A 4 -40.51 -5.95 1.98
C LEU A 4 -39.10 -6.44 1.66
N ALA A 5 -38.97 -7.48 0.82
CA ALA A 5 -37.66 -7.99 0.40
C ALA A 5 -36.87 -6.96 -0.42
N VAL A 6 -37.54 -6.21 -1.30
CA VAL A 6 -36.92 -5.13 -2.08
C VAL A 6 -36.45 -3.99 -1.17
N LEU A 7 -37.26 -3.59 -0.18
CA LEU A 7 -36.86 -2.57 0.81
C LEU A 7 -35.64 -3.00 1.62
N ILE A 8 -35.59 -4.26 2.07
CA ILE A 8 -34.45 -4.79 2.84
C ILE A 8 -33.17 -4.79 2.00
N LEU A 9 -33.25 -5.20 0.72
CA LEU A 9 -32.10 -5.18 -0.20
C LEU A 9 -31.58 -3.76 -0.42
N LEU A 10 -32.46 -2.78 -0.64
CA LEU A 10 -32.08 -1.38 -0.85
C LEU A 10 -31.39 -0.77 0.38
N ILE A 11 -31.92 -1.04 1.58
CA ILE A 11 -31.33 -0.57 2.84
C ILE A 11 -29.95 -1.20 3.05
N ALA A 12 -29.80 -2.52 2.79
CA ALA A 12 -28.52 -3.21 2.89
C ALA A 12 -27.49 -2.61 1.92
N THR A 13 -27.86 -2.32 0.68
CA THR A 13 -26.93 -1.70 -0.29
C THR A 13 -26.51 -0.29 0.14
N ALA A 14 -27.41 0.52 0.67
CA ALA A 14 -27.09 1.87 1.13
C ALA A 14 -26.17 1.86 2.36
N ALA A 15 -26.45 0.99 3.34
CA ALA A 15 -25.62 0.85 4.53
C ALA A 15 -24.20 0.38 4.20
N VAL A 16 -24.08 -0.56 3.27
CA VAL A 16 -22.79 -1.06 2.79
C VAL A 16 -22.03 0.04 2.05
N ALA A 17 -22.67 0.78 1.16
CA ALA A 17 -22.05 1.91 0.45
C ALA A 17 -21.49 2.97 1.42
N SER A 18 -22.30 3.40 2.41
CA SER A 18 -21.85 4.36 3.43
C SER A 18 -20.70 3.83 4.29
N ALA A 19 -20.69 2.55 4.60
CA ALA A 19 -19.61 1.93 5.35
C ALA A 19 -18.31 1.79 4.53
N TYR A 20 -18.40 1.71 3.20
CA TYR A 20 -17.23 1.75 2.32
C TYR A 20 -16.67 3.17 2.19
N THR A 21 -17.52 4.17 1.99
CA THR A 21 -17.08 5.57 1.90
C THR A 21 -16.46 6.04 3.20
N TYR A 22 -17.09 5.74 4.34
CA TYR A 22 -16.56 6.10 5.66
C TYR A 22 -15.18 5.48 5.94
N ARG A 23 -14.99 4.19 5.59
CA ARG A 23 -13.66 3.55 5.70
C ARG A 23 -12.63 4.13 4.74
N GLY A 24 -13.07 4.61 3.57
CA GLY A 24 -12.21 5.35 2.65
C GLY A 24 -11.68 6.64 3.28
N ASP A 25 -12.58 7.47 3.81
CA ASP A 25 -12.24 8.75 4.45
C ASP A 25 -11.35 8.56 5.69
N GLU A 26 -11.58 7.51 6.48
CA GLU A 26 -10.76 7.17 7.65
C GLU A 26 -9.33 6.79 7.25
N CYS A 27 -9.19 5.95 6.21
CA CYS A 27 -7.88 5.56 5.71
C CYS A 27 -7.12 6.70 5.06
N GLU A 28 -7.79 7.58 4.30
CA GLU A 28 -7.16 8.76 3.71
C GLU A 28 -6.54 9.64 4.81
N ARG A 29 -7.31 9.97 5.85
CA ARG A 29 -6.82 10.77 6.99
C ARG A 29 -5.70 10.10 7.76
N GLU A 30 -5.78 8.78 7.98
CA GLU A 30 -4.74 8.04 8.69
C GLU A 30 -3.45 7.99 7.88
N VAL A 31 -3.56 7.76 6.57
CA VAL A 31 -2.41 7.76 5.65
C VAL A 31 -1.73 9.12 5.65
N GLU A 32 -2.48 10.20 5.48
CA GLU A 32 -1.96 11.57 5.52
C GLU A 32 -1.18 11.87 6.79
N GLN A 33 -1.65 11.41 7.96
CA GLN A 33 -0.97 11.61 9.25
C GLN A 33 0.40 10.93 9.34
N HIS A 34 0.60 9.86 8.56
CA HIS A 34 1.84 9.08 8.56
C HIS A 34 2.75 9.41 7.37
N MET A 35 2.33 10.31 6.49
CA MET A 35 3.11 10.74 5.34
C MET A 35 3.98 11.98 5.64
N PRO A 36 5.12 12.14 4.95
CA PRO A 36 5.74 11.15 4.07
C PRO A 36 6.42 10.04 4.89
N MET A 37 6.23 8.77 4.51
CA MET A 37 6.90 7.62 5.14
C MET A 37 8.39 7.58 4.75
N SER A 38 9.17 8.44 5.39
CA SER A 38 10.55 8.76 5.01
C SER A 38 11.48 7.53 4.93
N SER A 39 11.28 6.52 5.77
CA SER A 39 12.09 5.30 5.75
C SER A 39 11.72 4.41 4.58
N CYS A 40 10.43 4.36 4.22
CA CYS A 40 9.99 3.68 3.01
C CYS A 40 10.44 4.39 1.73
N MET A 41 10.42 5.73 1.70
CA MET A 41 10.96 6.49 0.57
C MET A 41 12.46 6.18 0.38
N ARG A 42 13.27 6.23 1.44
CA ARG A 42 14.71 5.89 1.40
C ARG A 42 14.98 4.46 0.94
N TRP A 43 14.22 3.49 1.46
CA TRP A 43 14.35 2.09 1.05
C TRP A 43 14.05 1.93 -0.46
N ALA A 44 12.96 2.54 -0.91
CA ALA A 44 12.52 2.40 -2.29
C ALA A 44 13.49 3.08 -3.27
N GLU A 45 14.02 4.26 -2.91
CA GLU A 45 15.11 4.91 -3.65
C GLU A 45 16.38 4.06 -3.72
N SER A 46 16.78 3.43 -2.60
CA SER A 46 17.95 2.53 -2.55
C SER A 46 17.78 1.36 -3.52
N LYS A 47 16.58 0.75 -3.54
CA LYS A 47 16.25 -0.32 -4.48
C LYS A 47 16.25 0.13 -5.94
N MET A 48 15.71 1.32 -6.24
CA MET A 48 15.73 1.86 -7.60
C MET A 48 17.15 2.13 -8.09
N ARG A 49 18.03 2.70 -7.25
CA ARG A 49 19.42 3.01 -7.62
C ARG A 49 20.25 1.77 -7.95
N ARG A 50 20.00 0.65 -7.27
CA ARG A 50 20.71 -0.61 -7.52
C ARG A 50 20.28 -1.25 -8.86
N GLY A 51 19.08 -0.92 -9.36
CA GLY A 51 18.57 -1.37 -10.66
C GLY A 51 18.31 -2.88 -10.74
N PRO A 52 17.61 -3.36 -11.79
CA PRO A 52 17.31 -4.78 -11.99
C PRO A 52 18.55 -5.64 -12.34
N TYR A 53 19.70 -5.00 -12.60
CA TYR A 53 21.01 -5.61 -12.85
C TYR A 53 21.97 -5.51 -11.65
N ALA A 54 21.47 -5.18 -10.45
CA ALA A 54 22.25 -5.33 -9.23
C ALA A 54 22.76 -6.77 -9.14
N ASP A 55 24.08 -6.91 -9.20
CA ASP A 55 24.82 -8.15 -9.43
C ASP A 55 24.31 -9.32 -8.56
N ALA A 56 24.37 -10.55 -9.08
CA ALA A 56 24.02 -11.75 -8.33
C ALA A 56 24.82 -11.90 -7.01
N TYR A 57 25.92 -11.15 -6.89
CA TYR A 57 26.74 -11.00 -5.70
C TYR A 57 26.08 -10.18 -4.55
N ASP A 58 25.28 -9.16 -4.84
CA ASP A 58 24.66 -8.29 -3.81
C ASP A 58 23.46 -8.97 -3.13
N ARG A 59 22.73 -9.79 -3.90
CA ARG A 59 21.64 -10.65 -3.42
C ARG A 59 22.08 -11.67 -2.36
N ARG A 60 23.37 -12.05 -2.36
CA ARG A 60 23.97 -12.99 -1.41
C ARG A 60 24.46 -12.35 -0.10
N ARG A 61 24.52 -11.01 -0.02
CA ARG A 61 25.17 -10.29 1.09
C ARG A 61 24.20 -9.48 1.97
N GLY A 62 22.88 -9.65 1.81
CA GLY A 62 21.88 -8.96 2.63
C GLY A 62 21.67 -7.49 2.27
N GLY A 63 22.16 -7.04 1.11
CA GLY A 63 21.99 -5.65 0.66
C GLY A 63 20.54 -5.25 0.35
N GLU A 64 19.61 -6.22 0.26
CA GLU A 64 18.19 -5.98 0.03
C GLU A 64 17.45 -5.33 1.22
N GLU A 65 18.08 -5.26 2.39
CA GLU A 65 17.44 -4.93 3.68
C GLU A 65 17.79 -3.53 4.20
N GLU A 66 18.65 -2.78 3.51
CA GLU A 66 19.03 -1.43 3.94
C GLU A 66 17.77 -0.55 4.05
N HIS A 67 17.43 -0.14 5.27
CA HIS A 67 16.22 0.61 5.65
C HIS A 67 14.87 -0.13 5.49
N LEU A 68 14.86 -1.40 5.09
CA LEU A 68 13.61 -2.16 4.97
C LEU A 68 12.92 -2.32 6.33
N GLU A 69 13.67 -2.62 7.39
CA GLU A 69 13.11 -2.78 8.74
C GLU A 69 12.48 -1.48 9.27
N GLU A 70 13.15 -0.35 9.05
CA GLU A 70 12.65 0.98 9.41
C GLU A 70 11.36 1.29 8.63
N CYS A 71 11.34 1.04 7.31
CA CYS A 71 10.14 1.17 6.50
C CYS A 71 9.00 0.27 7.00
N CYS A 72 9.27 -1.00 7.28
CA CYS A 72 8.26 -1.91 7.81
C CYS A 72 7.72 -1.48 9.17
N SER A 73 8.54 -0.81 9.99
CA SER A 73 8.11 -0.23 11.25
C SER A 73 7.22 0.99 11.06
N GLU A 74 7.50 1.85 10.08
CA GLU A 74 6.63 2.98 9.73
C GLU A 74 5.28 2.49 9.19
N LEU A 75 5.31 1.57 8.22
CA LEU A 75 4.09 1.02 7.61
C LEU A 75 3.22 0.25 8.63
N ARG A 76 3.83 -0.33 9.66
CA ARG A 76 3.11 -1.01 10.76
C ARG A 76 2.24 -0.07 11.59
N ARG A 77 2.56 1.22 11.63
CA ARG A 77 1.79 2.23 12.37
C ARG A 77 0.44 2.51 11.73
N VAL A 78 0.35 2.29 10.42
CA VAL A 78 -0.92 2.35 9.69
C VAL A 78 -1.73 1.08 9.94
N SER A 79 -3.01 1.29 10.23
CA SER A 79 -4.00 0.24 10.43
C SER A 79 -4.04 -0.71 9.25
N SER A 80 -4.24 -2.00 9.53
CA SER A 80 -4.16 -3.06 8.52
C SER A 80 -5.01 -2.80 7.29
N GLN A 81 -6.20 -2.21 7.46
CA GLN A 81 -7.11 -1.89 6.35
C GLN A 81 -6.67 -0.70 5.49
N CYS A 82 -5.78 0.16 6.01
CA CYS A 82 -5.35 1.41 5.35
C CYS A 82 -3.94 1.31 4.74
N ARG A 83 -3.19 0.24 5.00
CA ARG A 83 -1.82 0.04 4.48
C ARG A 83 -1.74 0.09 2.95
N CYS A 84 -2.77 -0.33 2.24
CA CYS A 84 -2.79 -0.25 0.78
C CYS A 84 -3.01 1.18 0.29
N GLY A 85 -3.76 1.99 1.03
CA GLY A 85 -3.82 3.43 0.80
C GLY A 85 -2.46 4.08 1.00
N ALA A 86 -1.75 3.72 2.09
CA ALA A 86 -0.39 4.22 2.34
C ALA A 86 0.59 3.85 1.21
N VAL A 87 0.58 2.59 0.77
CA VAL A 87 1.42 2.13 -0.34
C VAL A 87 1.10 2.89 -1.63
N LYS A 88 -0.18 3.12 -1.92
CA LYS A 88 -0.61 3.92 -3.07
C LYS A 88 -0.09 5.36 -2.98
N GLU A 89 -0.20 5.99 -1.81
CA GLU A 89 0.27 7.37 -1.60
C GLU A 89 1.77 7.50 -1.84
N MET A 90 2.56 6.59 -1.26
CA MET A 90 4.01 6.53 -1.51
C MET A 90 4.34 6.35 -3.00
N MET A 91 3.56 5.55 -3.73
CA MET A 91 3.77 5.37 -5.17
C MET A 91 3.48 6.64 -5.98
N MET A 92 2.56 7.50 -5.52
CA MET A 92 2.25 8.77 -6.19
C MET A 92 3.36 9.81 -6.00
N GLU A 93 4.09 9.75 -4.88
CA GLU A 93 5.26 10.59 -4.59
C GLU A 93 6.53 10.21 -5.37
N MET A 94 6.51 9.09 -6.09
CA MET A 94 7.67 8.51 -6.76
C MET A 94 7.58 8.60 -8.30
N PRO A 95 8.72 8.57 -9.02
CA PRO A 95 8.70 8.53 -10.48
C PRO A 95 7.89 7.34 -10.99
N GLN A 96 7.00 7.57 -11.95
CA GLN A 96 6.07 6.58 -12.50
C GLN A 96 6.80 5.53 -13.37
N GLN A 97 7.50 4.60 -12.73
CA GLN A 97 8.14 3.45 -13.38
C GLN A 97 7.42 2.16 -13.01
N VAL A 98 7.16 1.30 -14.00
CA VAL A 98 6.46 0.02 -13.80
C VAL A 98 7.18 -0.89 -12.80
N GLU A 99 8.51 -0.87 -12.80
CA GLU A 99 9.32 -1.61 -11.83
C GLU A 99 9.11 -1.12 -10.40
N MET A 100 8.99 0.20 -10.22
CA MET A 100 8.74 0.82 -8.93
C MET A 100 7.38 0.42 -8.37
N GLN A 101 6.35 0.40 -9.21
CA GLN A 101 5.03 -0.04 -8.79
C GLN A 101 5.04 -1.48 -8.28
N ARG A 102 5.67 -2.40 -9.02
CA ARG A 102 5.77 -3.81 -8.61
C ARG A 102 6.51 -3.95 -7.29
N MET A 103 7.58 -3.19 -7.11
CA MET A 103 8.35 -3.17 -5.88
C MET A 103 7.52 -2.68 -4.69
N MET A 104 6.88 -1.51 -4.80
CA MET A 104 6.04 -0.95 -3.75
C MET A 104 4.86 -1.86 -3.39
N CYS A 105 4.26 -2.53 -4.38
CA CYS A 105 3.21 -3.52 -4.15
C CYS A 105 3.67 -4.77 -3.40
N SER A 106 4.96 -5.12 -3.52
CA SER A 106 5.56 -6.25 -2.78
C SER A 106 5.95 -5.89 -1.35
N LEU A 107 6.02 -4.60 -1.01
CA LEU A 107 6.48 -4.12 0.30
C LEU A 107 5.68 -4.69 1.48
N PRO A 108 4.33 -4.71 1.50
CA PRO A 108 3.58 -5.34 2.60
C PRO A 108 3.98 -6.80 2.82
N THR A 109 4.15 -7.57 1.74
CA THR A 109 4.58 -8.97 1.80
C THR A 109 5.99 -9.11 2.36
N MET A 110 6.92 -8.26 1.92
CA MET A 110 8.30 -8.21 2.46
C MET A 110 8.29 -7.89 3.96
N CYS A 111 7.36 -7.04 4.40
CA CYS A 111 7.13 -6.71 5.81
C CYS A 111 6.28 -7.74 6.58
N ARG A 112 5.94 -8.89 5.98
CA ARG A 112 5.09 -9.94 6.56
C ARG A 112 3.68 -9.44 6.94
N MET A 113 3.12 -8.58 6.11
CA MET A 113 1.76 -8.04 6.22
C MET A 113 0.87 -8.56 5.08
N SER A 114 -0.44 -8.36 5.19
CA SER A 114 -1.39 -8.71 4.14
C SER A 114 -1.02 -8.00 2.82
N PRO A 115 -0.99 -8.73 1.69
CA PRO A 115 -0.64 -8.13 0.41
C PRO A 115 -1.71 -7.14 -0.03
N CYS A 116 -1.28 -6.10 -0.74
CA CYS A 116 -2.19 -5.18 -1.38
C CYS A 116 -2.55 -5.67 -2.77
N ALA A 117 -3.85 -5.67 -3.08
CA ALA A 117 -4.31 -5.78 -4.45
C ALA A 117 -3.95 -4.45 -5.13
N CYS A 118 -2.79 -4.40 -5.78
CA CYS A 118 -2.44 -3.27 -6.62
C CYS A 118 -3.20 -3.37 -7.93
N PRO A 119 -4.22 -2.53 -8.18
CA PRO A 119 -4.66 -2.33 -9.55
C PRO A 119 -3.46 -1.88 -10.37
N ARG A 120 -3.48 -2.13 -11.69
CA ARG A 120 -2.67 -1.29 -12.58
C ARG A 120 -3.22 0.11 -12.38
N PHE A 121 -2.53 0.95 -11.61
CA PHE A 121 -3.02 2.26 -11.19
C PHE A 121 -3.19 3.27 -12.35
N PHE A 122 -3.03 2.81 -13.61
CA PHE A 122 -3.21 3.56 -14.84
C PHE A 122 -3.99 2.70 -15.85
N GLU A 123 -5.28 2.99 -15.99
CA GLU A 123 -6.02 2.97 -17.26
C GLU A 123 -6.32 4.42 -17.65
#